data_AF-A0A7V5IF04-F1
#
_entry.id   AF-A0A7V5IF04-F1
#
_cell.length_a   1.000
_cell.length_b   1.000
_cell.length_c   1.000
_cell.angle_alpha   90.00
_cell.angle_beta   90.00
_cell.angle_gamma   90.00
#
_symmetry.space_group_name_H-M   'P 1'
#
loop_
_entity.id
_entity.type
_entity.pdbx_description
1 polymer ?
#
loop_
_entity_poly.entity_id
_entity_poly.type
_entity_poly.pdbx_seq_one_letter_code
_entity_poly.pdbx_strand_id
1 'polypeptide(L)'
;MIHKSIEDVVTVLDCIFNHEREPINHTILLTGGAITKGIKRKDNVHFYAQYIEAIRKKIGYRWTIHLQTTALTKEECKILKDAGLDAHHANIEVWDKEKFKILCPGKEKFIGRDEWIKRVCDSVEIFGEGNVCPTFVSGCELARPWGFERWQDAVKSMQEAWEHLMSYGVTPRSSTWVIEPNSVLGQYDQPPVPLEYYIEVDIAWYDTWKKYHLPPLRTFTPMGVGRCLGINSGHLDMGS
;
A
#
# COMPACT_ATOMS: atom_id res chain seq x y z
N MET A 1 -24.36 -5.55 -0.88
CA MET A 1 -23.05 -4.93 -0.59
C MET A 1 -23.27 -3.43 -0.50
N ILE A 2 -23.01 -2.82 0.65
CA ILE A 2 -23.13 -1.38 0.85
C ILE A 2 -21.90 -0.75 0.21
N HIS A 3 -22.09 0.08 -0.82
CA HIS A 3 -21.04 0.92 -1.40
C HIS A 3 -21.55 2.36 -1.43
N LYS A 4 -20.65 3.32 -1.32
CA LYS A 4 -20.99 4.74 -1.48
C LYS A 4 -21.33 4.99 -2.96
N SER A 5 -22.37 5.75 -3.26
CA SER A 5 -22.68 6.06 -4.65
C SER A 5 -21.56 6.93 -5.26
N ILE A 6 -21.36 6.84 -6.58
CA ILE A 6 -20.38 7.68 -7.28
C ILE A 6 -20.74 9.16 -7.11
N GLU A 7 -22.04 9.49 -7.15
CA GLU A 7 -22.55 10.84 -6.97
C GLU A 7 -22.18 11.42 -5.61
N ASP A 8 -22.37 10.66 -4.53
CA ASP A 8 -21.99 11.10 -3.17
C ASP A 8 -20.49 11.32 -3.06
N VAL A 9 -19.68 10.38 -3.57
CA VAL A 9 -18.22 10.47 -3.53
C VAL A 9 -17.73 11.71 -4.28
N VAL A 10 -18.23 11.93 -5.49
CA VAL A 10 -17.85 13.08 -6.32
C VAL A 10 -18.33 14.38 -5.69
N THR A 11 -19.52 14.43 -5.11
CA THR A 11 -20.06 15.62 -4.43
C THR A 11 -19.18 16.03 -3.25
N VAL A 12 -18.78 15.06 -2.41
CA VAL A 12 -17.88 15.33 -1.29
C VAL A 12 -16.52 15.83 -1.78
N LEU A 13 -15.91 15.15 -2.76
CA LEU A 13 -14.61 15.54 -3.28
C LEU A 13 -14.64 16.91 -3.96
N ASP A 14 -15.68 17.23 -4.72
CA ASP A 14 -15.87 18.56 -5.32
C ASP A 14 -16.01 19.65 -4.26
N CYS A 15 -16.76 19.37 -3.19
CA CYS A 15 -16.91 20.30 -2.08
C CYS A 15 -15.55 20.59 -1.45
N ILE A 16 -14.79 19.56 -1.07
CA ILE A 16 -13.45 19.75 -0.47
C ILE A 16 -12.54 20.46 -1.48
N PHE A 17 -12.49 20.02 -2.74
CA PHE A 17 -11.60 20.59 -3.75
C PHE A 17 -11.80 22.10 -3.97
N ASN A 18 -13.05 22.57 -3.91
CA ASN A 18 -13.39 23.97 -4.13
C ASN A 18 -13.28 24.84 -2.87
N HIS A 19 -13.30 24.26 -1.67
CA HIS A 19 -13.20 25.00 -0.40
C HIS A 19 -11.78 24.95 0.20
N GLU A 20 -11.03 23.89 -0.08
CA GLU A 20 -9.66 23.73 0.38
C GLU A 20 -8.74 24.75 -0.31
N ARG A 21 -7.96 25.46 0.49
CA ARG A 21 -7.09 26.57 0.07
C ARG A 21 -5.64 26.35 0.44
N GLU A 22 -5.33 25.28 1.17
CA GLU A 22 -3.96 24.94 1.52
C GLU A 22 -3.10 24.73 0.25
N PRO A 23 -1.82 25.16 0.26
CA PRO A 23 -0.93 25.03 -0.89
C PRO A 23 -0.41 23.60 -1.09
N ILE A 24 -0.91 22.62 -0.32
CA ILE A 24 -0.49 21.23 -0.39
C ILE A 24 -1.26 20.47 -1.48
N ASN A 25 -0.57 19.57 -2.16
CA ASN A 25 -1.23 18.62 -3.06
C ASN A 25 -1.86 17.51 -2.20
N HIS A 26 -3.17 17.34 -2.33
CA HIS A 26 -3.89 16.26 -1.67
C HIS A 26 -3.86 14.99 -2.51
N THR A 27 -4.04 13.87 -1.81
CA THR A 27 -4.14 12.53 -2.38
C THR A 27 -5.48 11.93 -2.00
N ILE A 28 -6.16 11.35 -2.98
CA ILE A 28 -7.37 10.55 -2.79
C ILE A 28 -6.93 9.08 -2.77
N LEU A 29 -7.10 8.42 -1.63
CA LEU A 29 -6.90 6.97 -1.52
C LEU A 29 -8.25 6.26 -1.59
N LEU A 30 -8.50 5.57 -2.70
CA LEU A 30 -9.62 4.66 -2.83
C LEU A 30 -9.23 3.30 -2.25
N THR A 31 -10.01 2.81 -1.29
CA THR A 31 -9.82 1.48 -0.69
C THR A 31 -11.11 0.69 -0.79
N GLY A 32 -11.02 -0.59 -1.11
CA GLY A 32 -12.13 -1.53 -0.85
C GLY A 32 -11.62 -2.93 -0.63
N GLY A 33 -12.39 -3.73 0.11
CA GLY A 33 -12.08 -5.14 0.31
C GLY A 33 -12.18 -5.92 -1.00
N ALA A 34 -11.56 -7.11 -1.03
CA ALA A 34 -11.71 -8.02 -2.15
C ALA A 34 -13.20 -8.31 -2.42
N ILE A 35 -13.68 -7.91 -3.58
CA ILE A 35 -15.08 -8.08 -3.98
C ILE A 35 -15.29 -9.55 -4.37
N THR A 36 -15.62 -10.38 -3.38
CA THR A 36 -15.72 -11.84 -3.58
C THR A 36 -17.13 -12.31 -3.97
N LYS A 37 -18.18 -11.49 -3.77
CA LYS A 37 -19.58 -11.80 -4.17
C LYS A 37 -20.38 -10.53 -4.46
N GLY A 38 -21.20 -10.56 -5.52
CA GLY A 38 -22.39 -9.71 -5.63
C GLY A 38 -22.29 -8.41 -6.45
N ILE A 39 -21.21 -8.18 -7.19
CA ILE A 39 -21.26 -7.22 -8.31
C ILE A 39 -21.65 -8.03 -9.55
N LYS A 40 -22.82 -7.72 -10.12
CA LYS A 40 -23.31 -8.28 -11.39
C LYS A 40 -22.21 -8.21 -12.46
N ARG A 41 -21.47 -9.29 -12.71
CA ARG A 41 -20.60 -9.50 -13.90
C ARG A 41 -19.67 -8.34 -14.31
N LYS A 42 -19.46 -7.31 -13.49
CA LYS A 42 -18.50 -6.25 -13.74
C LYS A 42 -17.23 -6.62 -13.01
N ASP A 43 -16.17 -6.76 -13.79
CA ASP A 43 -14.80 -6.85 -13.34
C ASP A 43 -14.53 -5.83 -12.22
N ASN A 44 -13.83 -6.25 -11.17
CA ASN A 44 -13.44 -5.43 -10.02
C ASN A 44 -12.75 -4.14 -10.46
N VAL A 45 -11.95 -4.23 -11.52
CA VAL A 45 -11.23 -3.12 -12.13
C VAL A 45 -12.17 -2.09 -12.74
N HIS A 46 -13.16 -2.52 -13.53
CA HIS A 46 -14.16 -1.62 -14.10
C HIS A 46 -15.07 -0.98 -13.04
N PHE A 47 -15.27 -1.66 -11.91
CA PHE A 47 -15.98 -1.05 -10.78
C PHE A 47 -15.23 0.15 -10.20
N TYR A 48 -13.90 0.11 -10.09
CA TYR A 48 -13.11 1.26 -9.63
C TYR A 48 -12.90 2.31 -10.72
N ALA A 49 -12.73 1.89 -11.98
CA ALA A 49 -12.53 2.78 -13.13
C ALA A 49 -13.63 3.87 -13.21
N GLN A 50 -14.90 3.51 -13.04
CA GLN A 50 -16.01 4.48 -13.05
C GLN A 50 -15.92 5.55 -11.94
N TYR A 51 -15.36 5.24 -10.76
CA TYR A 51 -15.15 6.27 -9.72
C TYR A 51 -14.02 7.19 -10.14
N ILE A 52 -12.91 6.63 -10.62
CA ILE A 52 -11.73 7.38 -11.03
C ILE A 52 -12.10 8.35 -12.16
N GLU A 53 -12.79 7.87 -13.20
CA GLU A 53 -13.26 8.71 -14.32
C GLU A 53 -14.18 9.83 -13.85
N ALA A 54 -15.13 9.54 -12.96
CA ALA A 54 -16.07 10.53 -12.45
C ALA A 54 -15.37 11.60 -11.59
N ILE A 55 -14.40 11.21 -10.77
CA ILE A 55 -13.56 12.13 -9.98
C ILE A 55 -12.74 13.00 -10.94
N ARG A 56 -12.04 12.40 -11.92
CA ARG A 56 -11.24 13.13 -12.91
C ARG A 56 -12.06 14.13 -13.69
N LYS A 57 -13.27 13.76 -14.12
CA LYS A 57 -14.18 14.66 -14.81
C LYS A 57 -14.56 15.89 -13.97
N LYS A 58 -14.63 15.73 -12.65
CA LYS A 58 -15.08 16.77 -11.74
C LYS A 58 -13.96 17.69 -11.25
N ILE A 59 -12.83 17.14 -10.82
CA ILE A 59 -11.76 17.89 -10.15
C ILE A 59 -10.40 17.85 -10.90
N GLY A 60 -10.33 17.18 -12.05
CA GLY A 60 -9.13 17.11 -12.88
C GLY A 60 -7.97 16.33 -12.24
N TYR A 61 -6.75 16.77 -12.55
CA TYR A 61 -5.49 16.08 -12.21
C TYR A 61 -4.65 16.77 -11.14
N ARG A 62 -5.16 17.81 -10.48
CA ARG A 62 -4.43 18.53 -9.42
C ARG A 62 -4.14 17.61 -8.23
N TRP A 63 -5.10 16.77 -7.85
CA TRP A 63 -4.94 15.80 -6.76
C TRP A 63 -4.64 14.41 -7.33
N THR A 64 -3.76 13.67 -6.66
CA THR A 64 -3.46 12.31 -7.09
C THR A 64 -4.57 11.36 -6.66
N ILE A 65 -4.83 10.32 -7.46
CA ILE A 65 -5.76 9.24 -7.12
C ILE A 65 -4.96 7.96 -7.01
N HIS A 66 -5.03 7.33 -5.85
CA HIS A 66 -4.47 6.01 -5.62
C HIS A 66 -5.56 5.00 -5.36
N LEU A 67 -5.24 3.75 -5.63
CA LEU A 67 -6.15 2.65 -5.42
C LEU A 67 -5.44 1.51 -4.70
N GLN A 68 -6.01 1.09 -3.58
CA GLN A 68 -5.59 -0.09 -2.84
C GLN A 68 -6.53 -1.25 -3.12
N THR A 69 -6.00 -2.30 -3.75
CA THR A 69 -6.72 -3.51 -4.17
C THR A 69 -5.83 -4.75 -4.03
N THR A 70 -6.30 -5.89 -4.54
CA THR A 70 -5.47 -7.08 -4.75
C THR A 70 -4.35 -6.84 -5.77
N ALA A 71 -3.40 -7.77 -5.88
CA ALA A 71 -2.45 -7.77 -6.98
C ALA A 71 -3.14 -8.01 -8.33
N LEU A 72 -2.98 -7.05 -9.25
CA LEU A 72 -3.63 -7.00 -10.56
C LEU A 72 -2.66 -7.44 -11.66
N THR A 73 -3.20 -7.94 -12.78
CA THR A 73 -2.38 -8.15 -13.99
C THR A 73 -2.04 -6.82 -14.66
N LYS A 74 -1.11 -6.82 -15.62
CA LYS A 74 -0.76 -5.61 -16.37
C LYS A 74 -1.95 -5.04 -17.15
N GLU A 75 -2.79 -5.90 -17.71
CA GLU A 75 -4.01 -5.51 -18.43
C GLU A 75 -5.01 -4.83 -17.50
N GLU A 76 -5.22 -5.39 -16.32
CA GLU A 76 -6.07 -4.80 -15.28
C GLU A 76 -5.52 -3.44 -14.80
N CYS A 77 -4.21 -3.34 -14.57
CA CYS A 77 -3.54 -2.08 -14.25
C CYS A 77 -3.71 -1.04 -15.36
N LYS A 78 -3.63 -1.44 -16.63
CA LYS A 78 -3.80 -0.54 -17.77
C LYS A 78 -5.20 0.07 -17.83
N ILE A 79 -6.24 -0.71 -17.58
CA ILE A 79 -7.62 -0.19 -17.53
C ILE A 79 -7.74 0.93 -16.48
N LEU A 80 -7.15 0.74 -15.30
CA LEU A 80 -7.17 1.76 -14.25
C LEU A 80 -6.32 2.98 -14.61
N LYS A 81 -5.17 2.77 -15.24
CA LYS A 81 -4.30 3.85 -15.71
C LYS A 81 -5.02 4.72 -16.74
N ASP A 82 -5.70 4.09 -17.71
CA ASP A 82 -6.47 4.76 -18.75
C ASP A 82 -7.68 5.52 -18.17
N ALA A 83 -8.28 5.02 -17.08
CA ALA A 83 -9.31 5.72 -16.31
C ALA A 83 -8.78 6.96 -15.56
N GLY A 84 -7.46 7.11 -15.44
CA GLY A 84 -6.79 8.25 -14.81
C GLY A 84 -6.20 7.96 -13.41
N LEU A 85 -5.94 6.69 -13.06
CA LEU A 85 -5.28 6.34 -11.80
C LEU A 85 -3.79 6.72 -11.82
N ASP A 86 -3.28 7.29 -10.73
CA ASP A 86 -1.86 7.66 -10.62
C ASP A 86 -1.02 6.52 -10.06
N ALA A 87 -1.45 5.92 -8.94
CA ALA A 87 -0.67 4.93 -8.21
C ALA A 87 -1.51 3.73 -7.73
N HIS A 88 -0.87 2.56 -7.71
CA HIS A 88 -1.50 1.30 -7.31
C HIS A 88 -0.83 0.70 -6.07
N HIS A 89 -1.66 0.26 -5.13
CA HIS A 89 -1.24 -0.25 -3.83
C HIS A 89 -1.76 -1.69 -3.67
N ALA A 90 -1.00 -2.67 -4.16
CA ALA A 90 -1.28 -4.09 -3.90
C ALA A 90 -0.49 -4.58 -2.68
N ASN A 91 -1.01 -4.31 -1.48
CA ASN A 91 -0.30 -4.61 -0.22
C ASN A 91 0.19 -6.06 -0.14
N ILE A 92 1.39 -6.24 0.40
CA ILE A 92 2.02 -7.56 0.60
C ILE A 92 1.83 -8.03 2.05
N GLU A 93 1.72 -7.09 3.00
CA GLU A 93 1.66 -7.27 4.46
C GLU A 93 2.93 -7.86 5.08
N VAL A 94 3.41 -9.02 4.62
CA VAL A 94 4.55 -9.73 5.21
C VAL A 94 5.42 -10.37 4.13
N TRP A 95 6.75 -10.27 4.25
CA TRP A 95 7.66 -10.77 3.24
C TRP A 95 7.89 -12.27 3.31
N ASP A 96 8.21 -12.81 4.49
CA ASP A 96 8.57 -14.23 4.66
C ASP A 96 7.50 -15.18 4.11
N LYS A 97 7.93 -16.23 3.38
CA LYS A 97 7.03 -17.09 2.61
C LYS A 97 6.05 -17.87 3.49
N GLU A 98 6.54 -18.48 4.56
CA GLU A 98 5.71 -19.27 5.47
C GLU A 98 4.75 -18.36 6.26
N LYS A 99 5.24 -17.20 6.71
CA LYS A 99 4.39 -16.20 7.37
C LYS A 99 3.34 -15.62 6.45
N PHE A 100 3.64 -15.37 5.17
CA PHE A 100 2.64 -14.92 4.20
C PHE A 100 1.49 -15.93 4.08
N LYS A 101 1.79 -17.22 3.98
CA LYS A 101 0.77 -18.27 3.92
C LYS A 101 -0.12 -18.30 5.16
N ILE A 102 0.45 -18.07 6.34
CA ILE A 102 -0.26 -18.09 7.62
C ILE A 102 -1.08 -16.81 7.86
N LEU A 103 -0.46 -15.64 7.66
CA LEU A 103 -1.02 -14.34 7.98
C LEU A 103 -1.92 -13.80 6.87
N CYS A 104 -1.67 -14.20 5.62
CA CYS A 104 -2.42 -13.78 4.43
C CYS A 104 -3.05 -14.99 3.68
N PRO A 105 -3.78 -15.89 4.37
CA PRO A 105 -4.22 -17.16 3.77
C PRO A 105 -5.18 -16.97 2.59
N GLY A 106 -5.93 -15.86 2.57
CA GLY A 106 -6.76 -15.49 1.42
C GLY A 106 -5.92 -15.13 0.19
N LYS A 107 -4.87 -14.32 0.34
CA LYS A 107 -3.99 -13.92 -0.76
C LYS A 107 -3.26 -15.12 -1.33
N GLU A 108 -2.74 -15.97 -0.44
CA GLU A 108 -2.08 -17.21 -0.82
C GLU A 108 -3.03 -18.15 -1.58
N LYS A 109 -4.27 -18.32 -1.11
CA LYS A 109 -5.25 -19.19 -1.75
C LYS A 109 -5.67 -18.73 -3.15
N PHE A 110 -5.84 -17.43 -3.38
CA PHE A 110 -6.43 -16.92 -4.62
C PHE A 110 -5.39 -16.52 -5.68
N ILE A 111 -4.20 -16.08 -5.28
CA ILE A 111 -3.15 -15.63 -6.20
C ILE A 111 -1.83 -16.34 -5.91
N GLY A 112 -1.50 -16.55 -4.64
CA GLY A 112 -0.20 -17.08 -4.22
C GLY A 112 0.84 -15.98 -4.08
N ARG A 113 1.74 -16.11 -3.10
CA ARG A 113 2.76 -15.10 -2.78
C ARG A 113 3.62 -14.68 -3.98
N ASP A 114 4.18 -15.66 -4.69
CA ASP A 114 5.19 -15.39 -5.71
C ASP A 114 4.57 -14.67 -6.93
N GLU A 115 3.36 -15.06 -7.32
CA GLU A 115 2.57 -14.37 -8.35
C GLU A 115 2.12 -12.99 -7.87
N TRP A 116 1.78 -12.82 -6.59
CA TRP A 116 1.44 -11.52 -6.02
C TRP A 116 2.60 -10.53 -6.14
N ILE A 117 3.80 -10.94 -5.72
CA ILE A 117 5.02 -10.12 -5.80
C ILE A 117 5.34 -9.80 -7.26
N LYS A 118 5.26 -10.80 -8.16
CA LYS A 118 5.47 -10.59 -9.59
C LYS A 118 4.54 -9.51 -10.15
N ARG A 119 3.24 -9.57 -9.84
CA ARG A 119 2.26 -8.57 -10.29
C ARG A 119 2.51 -7.18 -9.73
N VAL A 120 2.96 -7.08 -8.48
CA VAL A 120 3.39 -5.81 -7.89
C VAL A 120 4.54 -5.22 -8.70
N CYS A 121 5.60 -5.99 -8.98
CA CYS A 121 6.73 -5.51 -9.77
C CYS A 121 6.32 -5.15 -11.21
N ASP A 122 5.53 -6.01 -11.87
CA ASP A 122 5.02 -5.79 -13.24
C ASP A 122 4.18 -4.50 -13.36
N SER A 123 3.51 -4.09 -12.28
CA SER A 123 2.69 -2.87 -12.27
C SER A 123 3.52 -1.59 -12.45
N VAL A 124 4.83 -1.64 -12.19
CA VAL A 124 5.73 -0.50 -12.41
C VAL A 124 5.83 -0.17 -13.90
N GLU A 125 5.75 -1.15 -14.79
CA GLU A 125 5.72 -0.92 -16.25
C GLU A 125 4.53 -0.03 -16.68
N ILE A 126 3.44 -0.03 -15.89
CA ILE A 126 2.19 0.68 -16.21
C ILE A 126 2.11 2.03 -15.50
N PHE A 127 2.46 2.07 -14.20
CA PHE A 127 2.32 3.27 -13.38
C PHE A 127 3.61 4.11 -13.30
N GLY A 128 4.77 3.53 -13.62
CA GLY A 128 6.08 4.13 -13.47
C GLY A 128 6.64 3.99 -12.05
N GLU A 129 7.95 4.23 -11.93
CA GLU A 129 8.67 4.19 -10.66
C GLU A 129 8.07 5.16 -9.63
N GLY A 130 8.01 4.74 -8.36
CA GLY A 130 7.41 5.55 -7.29
C GLY A 130 5.88 5.56 -7.24
N ASN A 131 5.21 4.95 -8.22
CA ASN A 131 3.73 4.90 -8.28
C ASN A 131 3.16 3.51 -7.98
N VAL A 132 4.00 2.57 -7.55
CA VAL A 132 3.56 1.27 -7.03
C VAL A 132 4.01 1.17 -5.58
N CYS A 133 3.04 1.22 -4.65
CA CYS A 133 3.30 1.46 -3.23
C CYS A 133 2.62 0.41 -2.33
N PRO A 134 2.99 -0.88 -2.42
CA PRO A 134 2.43 -1.92 -1.55
C PRO A 134 2.79 -1.64 -0.09
N THR A 135 1.88 -1.92 0.81
CA THR A 135 2.12 -1.80 2.26
C THR A 135 2.59 -3.12 2.85
N PHE A 136 3.53 -3.01 3.80
CA PHE A 136 3.93 -4.03 4.76
C PHE A 136 3.45 -3.64 6.15
N VAL A 137 3.07 -4.63 6.95
CA VAL A 137 2.60 -4.46 8.33
C VAL A 137 3.76 -4.83 9.25
N SER A 138 4.66 -3.87 9.42
CA SER A 138 5.91 -4.05 10.16
C SER A 138 5.65 -4.44 11.61
N GLY A 139 6.18 -5.59 11.99
CA GLY A 139 6.04 -6.21 13.30
C GLY A 139 5.05 -7.39 13.29
N CYS A 140 4.18 -7.54 12.28
CA CYS A 140 3.27 -8.69 12.23
C CYS A 140 4.01 -10.00 11.96
N GLU A 141 5.20 -9.96 11.38
CA GLU A 141 6.06 -11.13 11.21
C GLU A 141 6.67 -11.64 12.51
N LEU A 142 6.46 -10.93 13.63
CA LEU A 142 6.77 -11.36 15.00
C LEU A 142 5.53 -11.88 15.74
N ALA A 143 4.36 -11.88 15.10
CA ALA A 143 3.11 -12.27 15.73
C ALA A 143 3.14 -13.72 16.19
N ARG A 144 2.92 -13.95 17.48
CA ARG A 144 2.81 -15.30 18.05
C ARG A 144 1.52 -15.97 17.60
N PRO A 145 1.53 -17.31 17.45
CA PRO A 145 2.65 -18.23 17.69
C PRO A 145 3.54 -18.50 16.46
N TRP A 146 3.36 -17.80 15.35
CA TRP A 146 3.97 -18.17 14.05
C TRP A 146 5.10 -17.23 13.59
N GLY A 147 5.33 -16.15 14.32
CA GLY A 147 6.31 -15.14 13.99
C GLY A 147 7.75 -15.61 14.19
N PHE A 148 8.70 -14.78 13.75
CA PHE A 148 10.10 -14.97 14.06
C PHE A 148 10.33 -14.87 15.57
N GLU A 149 11.16 -15.76 16.12
CA GLU A 149 11.51 -15.71 17.54
C GLU A 149 12.40 -14.51 17.87
N ARG A 150 13.28 -14.14 16.93
CA ARG A 150 14.20 -13.01 17.05
C ARG A 150 13.81 -11.92 16.06
N TRP A 151 13.67 -10.69 16.55
CA TRP A 151 13.33 -9.55 15.71
C TRP A 151 14.40 -9.24 14.65
N GLN A 152 15.66 -9.59 14.89
CA GLN A 152 16.74 -9.45 13.90
C GLN A 152 16.52 -10.31 12.65
N ASP A 153 15.84 -11.46 12.78
CA ASP A 153 15.52 -12.29 11.62
C ASP A 153 14.35 -11.68 10.83
N ALA A 154 13.42 -10.99 11.50
CA ALA A 154 12.40 -10.18 10.85
C ALA A 154 13.00 -8.98 10.08
N VAL A 155 13.99 -8.28 10.66
CA VAL A 155 14.71 -7.19 9.96
C VAL A 155 15.34 -7.69 8.67
N LYS A 156 16.03 -8.84 8.70
CA LYS A 156 16.64 -9.44 7.49
C LYS A 156 15.59 -9.74 6.43
N SER A 157 14.45 -10.30 6.83
CA SER A 157 13.33 -10.53 5.92
C SER A 157 12.82 -9.22 5.29
N MET A 158 12.71 -8.14 6.06
CA MET A 158 12.31 -6.83 5.52
C MET A 158 13.37 -6.21 4.60
N GLN A 159 14.66 -6.36 4.92
CA GLN A 159 15.76 -5.93 4.04
C GLN A 159 15.72 -6.62 2.69
N GLU A 160 15.47 -7.93 2.66
CA GLU A 160 15.29 -8.68 1.41
C GLU A 160 14.07 -8.17 0.61
N ALA A 161 12.97 -7.82 1.29
CA ALA A 161 11.79 -7.25 0.66
C ALA A 161 12.10 -5.91 -0.01
N TRP A 162 12.77 -5.01 0.71
CA TRP A 162 13.20 -3.70 0.21
C TRP A 162 14.12 -3.86 -0.99
N GLU A 163 15.17 -4.66 -0.84
CA GLU A 163 16.16 -4.89 -1.89
C GLU A 163 15.50 -5.42 -3.16
N HIS A 164 14.63 -6.43 -3.05
CA HIS A 164 13.92 -6.97 -4.20
C HIS A 164 12.99 -5.93 -4.82
N LEU A 165 12.03 -5.39 -4.07
CA LEU A 165 10.98 -4.54 -4.63
C LEU A 165 11.53 -3.23 -5.21
N MET A 166 12.45 -2.58 -4.50
CA MET A 166 13.02 -1.30 -4.94
C MET A 166 13.92 -1.47 -6.17
N SER A 167 14.53 -2.64 -6.37
CA SER A 167 15.27 -2.94 -7.61
C SER A 167 14.37 -2.96 -8.87
N TYR A 168 13.06 -3.14 -8.70
CA TYR A 168 12.06 -3.08 -9.78
C TYR A 168 11.35 -1.72 -9.88
N GLY A 169 11.75 -0.71 -9.10
CA GLY A 169 11.09 0.61 -9.12
C GLY A 169 9.87 0.74 -8.20
N VAL A 170 9.55 -0.30 -7.44
CA VAL A 170 8.47 -0.28 -6.43
C VAL A 170 8.93 0.52 -5.23
N THR A 171 8.05 1.32 -4.65
CA THR A 171 8.35 2.08 -3.42
C THR A 171 7.42 1.62 -2.30
N PRO A 172 7.74 0.50 -1.64
CA PRO A 172 6.87 -0.10 -0.66
C PRO A 172 6.79 0.76 0.61
N ARG A 173 5.73 0.56 1.39
CA ARG A 173 5.48 1.32 2.63
C ARG A 173 5.55 0.42 3.84
N SER A 174 6.16 0.91 4.90
CA SER A 174 6.18 0.29 6.22
C SER A 174 5.11 0.94 7.09
N SER A 175 4.16 0.16 7.59
CA SER A 175 3.16 0.60 8.58
C SER A 175 3.27 -0.26 9.83
N THR A 176 3.40 0.35 11.01
CA THR A 176 3.47 -0.37 12.29
C THR A 176 2.23 -1.22 12.50
N TRP A 177 2.45 -2.47 12.89
CA TRP A 177 1.37 -3.37 13.25
C TRP A 177 0.59 -2.86 14.48
N VAL A 178 -0.72 -2.74 14.31
CA VAL A 178 -1.67 -2.49 15.41
C VAL A 178 -2.42 -3.78 15.67
N ILE A 179 -2.38 -4.24 16.92
CA ILE A 179 -3.05 -5.48 17.33
C ILE A 179 -4.53 -5.19 17.53
N GLU A 180 -5.36 -5.75 16.67
CA GLU A 180 -6.81 -5.67 16.77
C GLU A 180 -7.33 -6.72 17.77
N PRO A 181 -7.94 -6.34 18.91
CA PRO A 181 -8.30 -7.28 19.99
C PRO A 181 -9.23 -8.42 19.56
N ASN A 182 -10.07 -8.20 18.55
CA ASN A 182 -11.03 -9.19 18.04
C ASN A 182 -10.51 -9.98 16.82
N SER A 183 -9.28 -9.74 16.40
CA SER A 183 -8.64 -10.51 15.33
C SER A 183 -8.12 -11.86 15.84
N VAL A 184 -7.84 -12.80 14.94
CA VAL A 184 -7.23 -14.10 15.30
C VAL A 184 -5.91 -13.89 16.05
N LEU A 185 -5.07 -12.94 15.62
CA LEU A 185 -3.79 -12.66 16.27
C LEU A 185 -3.95 -11.98 17.64
N GLY A 186 -5.02 -11.19 17.81
CA GLY A 186 -5.35 -10.53 19.08
C GLY A 186 -5.82 -11.49 20.17
N GLN A 187 -6.10 -12.75 19.83
CA GLN A 187 -6.44 -13.80 20.81
C GLN A 187 -5.21 -14.39 21.51
N TYR A 188 -4.00 -14.11 21.02
CA TYR A 188 -2.75 -14.56 21.61
C TYR A 188 -2.07 -13.43 22.38
N ASP A 189 -1.21 -13.79 23.32
CA ASP A 189 -0.31 -12.83 23.95
C ASP A 189 0.74 -12.36 22.95
N GLN A 190 0.67 -11.09 22.59
CA GLN A 190 1.57 -10.43 21.65
C GLN A 190 2.47 -9.47 22.44
N PRO A 191 3.74 -9.82 22.72
CA PRO A 191 4.65 -8.89 23.35
C PRO A 191 4.86 -7.66 22.47
N PRO A 192 5.16 -6.49 23.04
CA PRO A 192 5.51 -5.32 22.26
C PRO A 192 6.65 -5.62 21.30
N VAL A 193 6.50 -5.17 20.04
CA VAL A 193 7.60 -5.22 19.07
C VAL A 193 8.69 -4.25 19.53
N PRO A 194 9.97 -4.66 19.58
CA PRO A 194 11.06 -3.79 20.02
C PRO A 194 11.18 -2.52 19.18
N LEU A 195 11.60 -1.41 19.79
CA LEU A 195 11.81 -0.16 19.07
C LEU A 195 12.96 -0.28 18.05
N GLU A 196 14.00 -1.02 18.41
CA GLU A 196 15.18 -1.29 17.59
C GLU A 196 14.80 -1.94 16.25
N TYR A 197 13.79 -2.82 16.27
CA TYR A 197 13.26 -3.43 15.06
C TYR A 197 12.75 -2.37 14.07
N TYR A 198 11.92 -1.42 14.54
CA TYR A 198 11.35 -0.38 13.69
C TYR A 198 12.44 0.55 13.13
N ILE A 199 13.39 0.95 13.99
CA ILE A 199 14.51 1.80 13.59
C ILE A 199 15.34 1.11 12.49
N GLU A 200 15.69 -0.16 12.66
CA GLU A 200 16.49 -0.89 11.66
C GLU A 200 15.74 -1.12 10.35
N VAL A 201 14.43 -1.39 10.38
CA VAL A 201 13.60 -1.52 9.18
C VAL A 201 13.52 -0.18 8.42
N ASP A 202 13.33 0.93 9.13
CA ASP A 202 13.21 2.26 8.52
C ASP A 202 14.55 2.77 7.96
N ILE A 203 15.68 2.51 8.63
CA ILE A 203 17.03 2.78 8.11
C ILE A 203 17.27 1.96 6.85
N ALA A 204 17.00 0.65 6.88
CA ALA A 204 17.17 -0.22 5.73
C ALA A 204 16.32 0.22 4.54
N TRP A 205 15.08 0.65 4.80
CA TRP A 205 14.21 1.21 3.77
C TRP A 205 14.84 2.43 3.11
N TYR A 206 15.30 3.40 3.91
CA TYR A 206 15.87 4.66 3.42
C TYR A 206 17.18 4.44 2.64
N ASP A 207 18.06 3.57 3.12
CA ASP A 207 19.31 3.24 2.44
C ASP A 207 19.06 2.54 1.10
N THR A 208 18.07 1.65 1.05
CA THR A 208 17.69 0.96 -0.19
C THR A 208 17.03 1.92 -1.19
N TRP A 209 16.17 2.82 -0.72
CA TRP A 209 15.54 3.85 -1.56
C TRP A 209 16.59 4.76 -2.22
N LYS A 210 17.60 5.20 -1.45
CA LYS A 210 18.76 5.96 -1.98
C LYS A 210 19.57 5.15 -2.99
N LYS A 211 19.88 3.89 -2.66
CA LYS A 211 20.69 2.99 -3.50
C LYS A 211 20.11 2.84 -4.90
N TYR A 212 18.79 2.74 -5.00
CA TYR A 212 18.08 2.58 -6.28
C TYR A 212 17.63 3.90 -6.92
N HIS A 213 17.98 5.06 -6.33
CA HIS A 213 17.65 6.39 -6.85
C HIS A 213 16.15 6.58 -7.16
N LEU A 214 15.28 5.96 -6.37
CA LEU A 214 13.84 6.03 -6.59
C LEU A 214 13.33 7.47 -6.40
N PRO A 215 12.29 7.87 -7.15
CA PRO A 215 11.74 9.21 -6.99
C PRO A 215 11.11 9.40 -5.60
N PRO A 216 10.95 10.66 -5.16
CA PRO A 216 10.12 10.94 -3.99
C PRO A 216 8.73 10.34 -4.18
N LEU A 217 8.20 9.78 -3.10
CA LEU A 217 6.86 9.24 -3.08
C LEU A 217 5.84 10.34 -3.44
N ARG A 218 5.23 10.24 -4.63
CA ARG A 218 4.12 11.11 -5.04
C ARG A 218 2.90 10.97 -4.13
N THR A 219 2.92 9.94 -3.30
CA THR A 219 1.77 9.43 -2.59
C THR A 219 1.53 10.10 -1.25
N PHE A 220 2.55 10.81 -0.73
CA PHE A 220 2.53 11.43 0.59
C PHE A 220 3.19 12.81 0.52
N THR A 221 2.94 13.59 1.57
CA THR A 221 3.65 14.84 1.83
C THR A 221 5.17 14.68 1.73
N PRO A 222 5.93 15.77 1.56
CA PRO A 222 7.38 15.70 1.45
C PRO A 222 7.99 14.83 2.55
N MET A 223 8.87 13.90 2.17
CA MET A 223 9.65 13.14 3.14
C MET A 223 10.55 14.07 3.95
N GLY A 224 10.92 13.60 5.14
CA GLY A 224 11.89 14.23 6.02
C GLY A 224 11.31 14.64 7.36
N VAL A 225 12.22 14.89 8.30
CA VAL A 225 11.91 15.08 9.72
C VAL A 225 10.87 16.18 9.93
N GLY A 226 9.71 15.79 10.49
CA GLY A 226 8.63 16.72 10.83
C GLY A 226 7.89 17.28 9.60
N ARG A 227 8.10 16.71 8.41
CA ARG A 227 7.40 17.07 7.18
C ARG A 227 6.36 16.04 6.77
N CYS A 228 6.60 14.77 7.12
CA CYS A 228 5.65 13.71 6.80
C CYS A 228 4.36 13.88 7.62
N LEU A 229 3.23 14.01 6.94
CA LEU A 229 1.88 13.95 7.52
C LEU A 229 1.28 12.54 7.43
N GLY A 230 2.04 11.58 6.90
CA GLY A 230 1.65 10.18 6.83
C GLY A 230 1.51 9.58 8.22
N ILE A 231 0.35 9.02 8.52
CA ILE A 231 0.18 8.27 9.76
C ILE A 231 1.02 6.99 9.70
N ASN A 232 1.67 6.66 10.81
CA ASN A 232 2.25 5.35 11.03
C ASN A 232 3.38 4.97 10.05
N SER A 233 4.30 5.90 9.74
CA SER A 233 5.32 5.71 8.72
C SER A 233 6.67 6.36 9.08
N GLY A 234 7.39 5.78 10.05
CA GLY A 234 8.72 6.29 10.46
C GLY A 234 9.72 6.39 9.32
N HIS A 235 9.68 5.44 8.37
CA HIS A 235 10.49 5.49 7.14
C HIS A 235 10.35 6.78 6.31
N LEU A 236 9.23 7.50 6.39
CA LEU A 236 9.00 8.76 5.65
C LEU A 236 9.49 10.01 6.38
N ASP A 237 9.81 9.90 7.67
CA ASP A 237 10.47 10.96 8.44
C ASP A 237 12.00 10.93 8.27
N MET A 238 12.51 9.99 7.47
CA MET A 238 13.93 9.84 7.16
C MET A 238 14.38 10.80 6.06
N GLY A 239 15.64 11.23 6.11
CA GLY A 239 16.24 12.12 5.13
C GLY A 239 16.00 13.61 5.41
N SER A 240 16.84 14.44 4.80
CA SER A 240 16.85 15.91 4.90
C SER A 240 16.95 16.53 3.52
#